data_AF-A0A7C3FC60-F1
#
_entry.id   AF-A0A7C3FC60-F1
#
_cell.length_a   1.000
_cell.length_b   1.000
_cell.length_c   1.000
_cell.angle_alpha   90.00
_cell.angle_beta   90.00
_cell.angle_gamma   90.00
#
_symmetry.space_group_name_H-M   'P 1'
#
loop_
_entity.id
_entity.type
_entity.pdbx_description
1 polymer ?
#
loop_
_entity_poly.entity_id
_entity_poly.type
_entity_poly.pdbx_seq_one_letter_code
_entity_poly.pdbx_strand_id
1 'polypeptide(L)' 'MEKLTPQEIVDSFKKTLGDGFVDGKIYEREVAVKKNRYRRIWLYVKREAFRDAVQHLSKIQEYPHLVIISSSDLG' A
#
# COMPACT_ATOMS: atom_id res chain seq x y z
N MET A 1 -4.16 -4.03 18.31
CA MET A 1 -3.05 -3.71 17.40
C MET A 1 -2.94 -2.21 17.27
N GLU A 2 -1.75 -1.68 17.50
CA GLU A 2 -1.44 -0.28 17.22
C GLU A 2 -1.50 -0.07 15.71
N LYS A 3 -2.23 0.96 15.26
CA LYS A 3 -2.43 1.22 13.83
C LYS A 3 -1.31 2.13 13.35
N LEU A 4 -0.49 1.61 12.44
CA LEU A 4 0.52 2.41 11.74
C LEU A 4 -0.15 3.57 11.01
N THR A 5 0.51 4.72 11.02
CA THR A 5 0.18 5.86 10.18
C THR A 5 0.44 5.52 8.71
N PRO A 6 -0.21 6.22 7.75
CA PRO A 6 0.04 6.00 6.34
C PRO A 6 1.52 6.13 5.95
N GLN A 7 2.26 7.05 6.59
CA GLN A 7 3.68 7.25 6.34
C GLN A 7 4.51 6.06 6.84
N GLU A 8 4.25 5.58 8.05
CA GLU A 8 4.95 4.41 8.60
C GLU A 8 4.71 3.15 7.76
N ILE A 9 3.52 3.00 7.19
CA ILE A 9 3.24 1.93 6.24
C ILE A 9 4.16 2.06 5.03
N VAL A 10 4.19 3.21 4.35
CA VAL A 10 5.06 3.43 3.16
C VAL A 10 6.53 3.21 3.50
N ASP A 11 7.01 3.75 4.62
CA ASP A 11 8.40 3.62 5.06
C ASP A 11 8.76 2.15 5.34
N SER A 12 7.83 1.37 5.89
CA SER A 12 8.03 -0.07 6.10
C SER A 12 8.22 -0.81 4.78
N PHE A 13 7.46 -0.47 3.73
CA PHE A 13 7.63 -1.07 2.40
C PHE A 13 8.95 -0.65 1.76
N LYS A 14 9.32 0.62 1.86
CA LYS A 14 10.60 1.13 1.36
C LYS A 14 11.78 0.41 2.01
N LYS A 15 11.73 0.21 3.33
CA LYS A 15 12.75 -0.52 4.09
C LYS A 15 12.82 -2.00 3.71
N THR A 16 11.67 -2.66 3.58
CA THR A 16 11.61 -4.11 3.31
C THR A 16 12.02 -4.45 1.88
N LEU A 17 11.62 -3.64 0.90
CA LEU A 17 11.82 -3.96 -0.52
C LEU A 17 13.11 -3.37 -1.10
N GLY A 18 13.73 -2.39 -0.44
CA GLY A 18 14.95 -1.74 -0.92
C GLY A 18 14.79 -1.25 -2.37
N ASP A 19 15.68 -1.72 -3.26
CA ASP A 19 15.68 -1.41 -4.69
C ASP A 19 14.42 -1.89 -5.43
N GLY A 20 13.61 -2.76 -4.83
CA GLY A 20 12.33 -3.22 -5.34
C GLY A 20 11.18 -2.21 -5.15
N PHE A 21 11.34 -1.22 -4.26
CA PHE A 21 10.40 -0.13 -4.07
C PHE A 21 10.65 0.95 -5.13
N VAL A 22 9.61 1.34 -5.88
CA VAL A 22 9.70 2.37 -6.91
C VAL A 22 9.16 3.70 -6.39
N ASP A 23 7.92 3.70 -5.88
CA ASP A 23 7.27 4.92 -5.39
C ASP A 23 6.13 4.59 -4.41
N GLY A 24 5.77 5.55 -3.57
CA GLY A 24 4.69 5.45 -2.60
C GLY A 24 3.94 6.77 -2.48
N LYS A 25 2.64 6.76 -2.79
CA LYS A 25 1.78 7.95 -2.72
C LYS A 25 0.70 7.78 -1.67
N ILE A 26 0.63 8.72 -0.74
CA ILE A 26 -0.44 8.80 0.26
C ILE A 26 -1.47 9.79 -0.27
N TYR A 27 -2.70 9.34 -0.41
CA TYR A 27 -3.85 10.14 -0.77
C TYR A 27 -4.78 10.25 0.43
N GLU A 28 -5.00 11.46 0.93
CA GLU A 28 -5.96 11.73 2.00
C GLU A 28 -6.91 12.85 1.56
N ARG A 29 -8.21 12.63 1.76
CA ARG A 29 -9.23 13.68 1.56
C ARG A 29 -10.42 13.46 2.48
N GLU A 30 -11.19 14.51 2.70
CA GLU A 30 -12.52 14.38 3.29
C GLU A 30 -13.56 14.06 2.21
N VAL A 31 -14.46 13.11 2.48
CA VAL A 31 -15.51 12.68 1.55
C VAL A 31 -16.88 12.73 2.18
N ALA A 32 -17.89 12.91 1.31
CA ALA A 32 -19.31 13.03 1.65
C ALA A 32 -19.65 14.25 2.51
N VAL A 33 -20.95 14.48 2.70
CA VAL A 33 -21.48 15.61 3.49
C VAL A 33 -20.94 15.61 4.93
N LYS A 34 -20.68 14.43 5.48
CA LYS A 34 -20.12 14.24 6.84
C LYS A 34 -18.60 14.43 6.94
N LYS A 35 -17.91 14.76 5.83
CA LYS A 35 -16.45 14.97 5.79
C LYS A 35 -15.64 13.81 6.39
N ASN A 36 -16.04 12.58 6.07
CA ASN A 36 -15.32 11.39 6.52
C ASN A 36 -13.90 11.39 5.94
N ARG A 37 -12.89 11.12 6.77
CA ARG A 37 -11.50 11.00 6.29
C ARG A 37 -11.34 9.73 5.47
N TYR A 38 -11.01 9.90 4.20
CA TYR A 38 -10.69 8.83 3.27
C TYR A 38 -9.19 8.81 3.02
N ARG A 39 -8.58 7.63 3.14
CA ARG A 39 -7.14 7.43 2.93
C ARG A 39 -6.91 6.29 1.96
N ARG A 40 -5.98 6.47 1.04
CA ARG A 40 -5.47 5.43 0.14
C ARG A 40 -3.97 5.55 0.03
N ILE A 41 -3.28 4.41 0.02
CA ILE A 41 -1.85 4.33 -0.26
C ILE A 41 -1.70 3.64 -1.60
N TRP A 42 -0.96 4.25 -2.51
CA TRP A 42 -0.52 3.64 -3.75
C TRP A 42 0.95 3.27 -3.62
N LEU A 43 1.28 2.01 -3.90
CA LEU A 43 2.65 1.51 -3.91
C LEU A 43 2.98 1.05 -5.31
N TYR A 44 4.09 1.54 -5.84
CA TYR A 44 4.69 1.06 -7.08
C TYR A 44 5.91 0.24 -6.70
N VAL A 45 5.94 -1.01 -7.15
CA VAL A 45 7.02 -1.96 -6.86
C VAL A 45 7.43 -2.65 -8.15
N LYS A 46 8.70 -3.07 -8.21
CA LYS A 46 9.19 -3.89 -9.32
C LYS A 46 8.53 -5.27 -9.30
N ARG A 47 8.46 -5.93 -10.45
CA ARG A 47 7.78 -7.23 -10.61
C ARG A 47 8.39 -8.30 -9.70
N GLU A 48 9.70 -8.34 -9.62
CA GLU A 48 10.49 -9.24 -8.78
C GLU A 48 10.22 -9.06 -7.29
N ALA A 49 9.87 -7.85 -6.86
CA ALA A 49 9.58 -7.51 -5.46
C ALA A 49 8.10 -7.66 -5.08
N PHE A 50 7.21 -7.97 -6.05
CA PHE A 50 5.77 -8.01 -5.82
C PHE A 50 5.37 -9.06 -4.78
N ARG A 51 5.97 -10.26 -4.84
CA ARG A 51 5.69 -11.33 -3.88
C ARG A 51 6.05 -10.89 -2.46
N ASP A 52 7.22 -10.29 -2.28
CA ASP A 52 7.71 -9.83 -0.98
C ASP A 52 6.85 -8.68 -0.44
N ALA A 53 6.35 -7.80 -1.32
CA ALA A 53 5.41 -6.75 -0.96
C ALA A 53 4.10 -7.33 -0.39
N VAL A 54 3.52 -8.33 -1.05
CA VAL A 54 2.30 -9.00 -0.57
C VAL A 54 2.55 -9.70 0.77
N GLN A 55 3.69 -10.37 0.93
CA GLN A 55 4.06 -11.00 2.19
C GLN A 55 4.25 -10.00 3.33
N HIS A 56 4.87 -8.84 3.05
CA HIS A 56 5.02 -7.76 4.02
C HIS A 56 3.67 -7.19 4.45
N LEU A 57 2.73 -7.02 3.51
CA LEU A 57 1.36 -6.59 3.83
C LEU A 57 0.67 -7.54 4.82
N SER A 58 0.84 -8.85 4.65
CA SER A 58 0.30 -9.86 5.57
C SER A 58 0.90 -9.82 6.98
N LYS A 59 2.06 -9.17 7.16
CA LYS A 59 2.66 -8.92 8.49
C LYS A 59 2.15 -7.65 9.14
N ILE A 60 1.76 -6.65 8.33
CA ILE A 60 1.21 -5.37 8.82
C ILE A 60 -0.22 -5.55 9.34
N GLN A 61 -1.03 -6.34 8.62
CA GLN A 61 -2.41 -6.59 8.97
C GLN A 61 -2.66 -8.10 9.02
N GLU A 62 -3.21 -8.57 10.13
CA GLU A 62 -3.65 -9.94 10.28
C GLU A 62 -4.84 -10.21 9.33
N TYR A 63 -4.71 -11.18 8.43
CA TYR A 63 -5.70 -11.56 7.42
C TYR A 63 -6.19 -10.40 6.51
N PRO A 64 -5.32 -9.83 5.65
CA PRO A 64 -5.75 -8.76 4.75
C PRO A 64 -6.72 -9.31 3.69
N HIS A 65 -7.84 -8.61 3.49
CA HIS A 65 -8.72 -8.87 2.35
C HIS A 65 -8.05 -8.38 1.07
N LEU A 66 -7.71 -9.31 0.17
CA LEU A 66 -7.19 -9.02 -1.16
C LEU A 66 -8.34 -9.18 -2.17
N VAL A 67 -8.65 -8.12 -2.92
CA VAL A 67 -9.86 -8.08 -3.76
C VAL A 67 -9.53 -8.32 -5.24
N ILE A 68 -8.53 -7.63 -5.81
CA ILE A 68 -8.25 -7.68 -7.25
C ILE A 68 -6.75 -7.60 -7.50
N ILE A 69 -6.22 -8.59 -8.24
CA ILE A 69 -4.92 -8.51 -8.91
C ILE A 69 -5.22 -8.58 -10.41
N SER A 70 -5.26 -7.44 -11.08
CA SER A 70 -5.54 -7.34 -12.51
C SER A 70 -4.42 -6.59 -13.21
N SER A 71 -4.06 -7.03 -14.41
CA SER A 71 -3.27 -6.23 -15.32
C SER A 71 -4.13 -5.16 -15.99
N SER A 72 -3.49 -4.09 -16.45
CA SER A 72 -4.09 -3.14 -17.37
C SER A 72 -3.14 -3.01 -18.55
N ASP A 73 -3.67 -3.12 -19.76
CA ASP A 73 -2.94 -2.77 -20.97
C ASP A 73 -2.84 -1.25 -21.04
N LEU A 74 -1.61 -0.74 -21.16
CA LEU A 74 -1.32 0.70 -21.23
C LEU A 74 -0.81 1.12 -22.62
N GLY A 75 -0.79 0.20 -23.60
CA GLY A 75 -0.31 0.44 -24.98
C GLY A 75 0.84 -0.46 -25.39
#